data_AF-A0A968Z6P5-F1
#
_entry.id   AF-A0A968Z6P5-F1
#
_cell.length_a   1.000
_cell.length_b   1.000
_cell.length_c   1.000
_cell.angle_alpha   90.00
_cell.angle_beta   90.00
_cell.angle_gamma   90.00
#
_symmetry.space_group_name_H-M   'P 1'
#
loop_
_entity.id
_entity.type
_entity.pdbx_description
1 polymer ?
#
loop_
_entity_poly.entity_id
_entity_poly.type
_entity_poly.pdbx_seq_one_letter_code
_entity_poly.pdbx_strand_id
1 'polypeptide(L)' 'MPDLKFELIDVLYSVNSLVIYYRAVLGKKGAEVFFFGDDGKAIASIAHYDEL' A
#
# COMPACT_ATOMS: atom_id res chain seq x y z
N MET A 1 9.55 7.11 -14.41
CA MET A 1 10.92 7.29 -13.86
C MET A 1 11.51 5.90 -13.66
N PRO A 2 12.66 5.57 -14.27
CA PRO A 2 13.20 4.21 -14.28
C PRO A 2 13.61 3.67 -12.89
N ASP A 3 13.74 4.53 -11.88
CA ASP A 3 14.17 4.16 -10.53
C ASP A 3 13.04 4.10 -9.48
N LEU A 4 11.78 3.92 -9.92
CA LEU A 4 10.67 3.72 -8.99
C LEU A 4 10.81 2.35 -8.33
N LYS A 5 11.29 2.33 -7.09
CA LYS A 5 11.44 1.12 -6.26
C LYS A 5 10.68 1.28 -4.96
N PHE A 6 9.88 0.27 -4.64
CA PHE A 6 9.21 0.14 -3.35
C PHE A 6 9.86 -1.01 -2.56
N GLU A 7 10.12 -0.77 -1.29
CA GLU A 7 10.59 -1.80 -0.36
C GLU A 7 9.42 -2.20 0.54
N LEU A 8 9.01 -3.47 0.48
CA LEU A 8 7.97 -3.97 1.37
C LEU A 8 8.50 -4.06 2.80
N ILE A 9 7.79 -3.46 3.76
CA ILE A 9 8.11 -3.55 5.18
C ILE A 9 7.22 -4.61 5.83
N ASP A 10 5.90 -4.53 5.65
CA ASP A 10 4.95 -5.49 6.22
C ASP A 10 3.61 -5.50 5.45
N VAL A 11 2.81 -6.54 5.68
CA VAL A 11 1.43 -6.66 5.17
C VAL A 11 0.50 -7.08 6.30
N LEU A 12 -0.55 -6.29 6.54
CA LEU A 12 -1.61 -6.62 7.48
C LEU A 12 -2.87 -7.02 6.73
N TYR A 13 -3.51 -8.09 7.15
CA TYR A 13 -4.69 -8.66 6.49
C TYR A 13 -5.95 -8.49 7.33
N SER A 14 -7.06 -8.22 6.66
CA SER A 14 -8.42 -8.27 7.20
C SER A 14 -9.27 -9.20 6.31
N VAL A 15 -10.57 -9.27 6.58
CA VAL A 15 -11.49 -10.14 5.83
C VAL A 15 -11.57 -9.74 4.35
N ASN A 16 -11.74 -8.43 4.05
CA ASN A 16 -11.91 -7.91 2.68
C ASN A 16 -10.98 -6.72 2.37
N SER A 17 -9.91 -6.58 3.15
CA SER A 17 -8.91 -5.55 2.90
C SER A 17 -7.53 -6.00 3.34
N LEU A 18 -6.51 -5.34 2.80
CA LEU A 18 -5.14 -5.45 3.30
C LEU A 18 -4.51 -4.07 3.39
N VAL A 19 -3.50 -3.95 4.25
CA VAL A 19 -2.62 -2.80 4.32
C VAL A 19 -1.24 -3.23 3.86
N ILE A 20 -0.69 -2.54 2.86
CA ILE A 20 0.72 -2.64 2.48
C ILE A 20 1.46 -1.52 3.19
N TYR A 21 2.40 -1.85 4.05
CA TYR A 21 3.33 -0.89 4.64
C TYR A 21 4.68 -1.01 3.93
N TYR A 22 5.15 0.08 3.34
CA TYR A 22 6.31 0.07 2.45
C TYR A 22 7.14 1.35 2.53
N ARG A 23 8.39 1.28 2.05
CA ARG A 23 9.21 2.46 1.76
C ARG A 23 9.00 2.87 0.31
N ALA A 24 8.56 4.11 0.12
CA ALA A 24 8.39 4.74 -1.18
C ALA A 24 9.70 5.37 -1.68
N VAL A 25 9.65 5.90 -2.90
CA VAL A 25 10.71 6.76 -3.45
C VAL A 25 10.95 7.97 -2.56
N LEU A 26 12.18 8.49 -2.58
CA LEU A 26 12.64 9.60 -1.75
C LEU A 26 12.67 9.31 -0.24
N GLY A 27 12.61 8.03 0.16
CA GLY A 27 12.75 7.61 1.55
C GLY A 27 11.49 7.77 2.41
N LYS A 28 10.39 8.26 1.82
CA LYS A 28 9.08 8.36 2.46
C LYS A 28 8.54 6.97 2.82
N LYS A 29 7.73 6.89 3.87
CA LYS A 29 6.98 5.68 4.22
C LYS A 29 5.55 5.81 3.72
N GLY A 30 5.07 4.75 3.09
CA GLY A 30 3.70 4.62 2.61
C GLY A 30 2.96 3.53 3.38
N ALA A 31 1.71 3.80 3.72
CA ALA A 31 0.75 2.79 4.15
C ALA A 31 -0.47 2.86 3.23
N GLU A 32 -0.69 1.83 2.42
CA GLU A 32 -1.80 1.81 1.47
C GLU A 32 -2.79 0.71 1.82
N VAL A 33 -4.05 1.11 1.97
CA VAL A 33 -5.17 0.20 2.21
C VAL A 33 -5.77 -0.18 0.87
N PHE A 34 -5.98 -1.47 0.63
CA PHE A 34 -6.74 -1.98 -0.52
C PHE A 34 -8.03 -2.64 -0.01
N PHE A 35 -9.16 -2.31 -0.62
CA PHE A 35 -10.44 -2.99 -0.41
C PHE A 35 -10.71 -3.90 -1.61
N PHE A 36 -11.16 -5.13 -1.35
CA PHE A 36 -11.45 -6.11 -2.39
C PHE A 36 -12.95 -6.39 -2.49
N GLY A 37 -13.45 -6.55 -3.71
CA GLY A 37 -14.79 -7.02 -3.99
C GLY A 37 -14.88 -8.56 -3.93
N ASP A 38 -16.10 -9.08 -4.13
CA ASP A 38 -16.38 -10.52 -4.07
C ASP A 38 -15.65 -11.34 -5.14
N ASP A 39 -15.18 -10.70 -6.22
CA ASP A 39 -14.35 -11.33 -7.26
C ASP A 39 -12.85 -11.33 -6.92
N GLY A 40 -12.49 -10.89 -5.72
CA GLY A 40 -11.11 -10.79 -5.22
C GLY A 40 -10.31 -9.66 -5.86
N LYS A 41 -10.92 -8.76 -6.64
CA LYS A 41 -10.23 -7.61 -7.24
C LYS A 41 -10.33 -6.38 -6.35
N ALA A 42 -9.30 -5.54 -6.41
CA ALA A 42 -9.29 -4.26 -5.72
C ALA A 42 -10.37 -3.34 -6.30
N ILE A 43 -11.23 -2.81 -5.43
CA ILE A 43 -12.32 -1.88 -5.79
C ILE A 43 -12.05 -0.46 -5.32
N ALA A 44 -11.15 -0.28 -4.35
CA ALA A 44 -10.70 1.02 -3.87
C ALA A 44 -9.32 0.89 -3.20
N SER A 45 -8.53 1.97 -3.22
CA SER A 45 -7.35 2.11 -2.37
C SER A 45 -7.27 3.48 -1.71
N ILE A 46 -6.62 3.53 -0.55
CA ILE A 46 -6.32 4.76 0.19
C ILE A 46 -4.83 4.74 0.55
N ALA A 47 -4.06 5.64 -0.05
CA ALA A 47 -2.65 5.79 0.22
C ALA A 47 -2.40 6.87 1.27
N HIS A 48 -1.61 6.54 2.29
CA HIS A 48 -1.12 7.45 3.32
C HIS A 48 0.39 7.54 3.19
N TYR A 49 0.93 8.76 3.26
CA TYR A 49 2.37 9.00 3.26
C TYR A 49 2.74 9.82 4.48
N ASP A 50 3.94 9.62 5.01
CA ASP A 50 4.48 10.53 6.01
C ASP A 50 4.77 11.92 5.40
N GLU A 51 4.41 12.97 6.12
CA GLU A 51 4.54 14.38 5.70
C GLU A 51 5.99 14.93 5.76
N LEU A 52 7.00 14.08 5.99
CA LEU A 52 8.40 14.52 6.04
C LEU A 52 8.92 15.03 4.68
#